data_AF-A0AAV5YMM4-F1
#
_entry.id   AF-A0AAV5YMM4-F1
#
_cell.length_a   1.000
_cell.length_b   1.000
_cell.length_c   1.000
_cell.angle_alpha   90.00
_cell.angle_beta   90.00
_cell.angle_gamma   90.00
#
_symmetry.space_group_name_H-M   'P 1'
#
loop_
_entity.id
_entity.type
_entity.pdbx_description
1 polymer ?
#
loop_
_entity_poly.entity_id
_entity_poly.type
_entity_poly.pdbx_seq_one_letter_code
_entity_poly.pdbx_strand_id
1 'polypeptide(L)'
;MNAREESLQRTEKEILAEKAATLGRAGERLEAALRLCAERREDLGRAPALAREAALARYRDARRRALEARHTLIIQREAIGLRNHRLVDQQFPEPPALP
;
A
#
# COMPACT_ATOMS: atom_id res chain seq x y z
N MET A 1 20.44 8.81 35.40
CA MET A 1 19.94 9.35 34.12
C MET A 1 19.66 10.82 34.33
N ASN A 2 20.16 11.70 33.46
CA ASN A 2 19.92 13.14 33.54
C ASN A 2 18.55 13.47 32.89
N ALA A 3 17.82 14.48 33.36
CA ALA A 3 16.53 14.91 32.81
C ALA A 3 16.58 15.15 31.29
N ARG A 4 17.75 15.58 30.76
CA ARG A 4 17.98 15.73 29.32
C ARG A 4 18.01 14.40 28.56
N GLU A 5 18.57 13.35 29.15
CA GLU A 5 18.59 12.00 28.57
C GLU A 5 17.18 11.39 28.57
N GLU A 6 16.41 11.59 29.65
CA GLU A 6 15.01 11.15 29.73
C GLU A 6 14.12 11.82 28.68
N SER A 7 14.29 13.13 28.49
CA SER A 7 13.56 13.86 27.46
C SER A 7 13.94 13.39 26.06
N LEU A 8 15.23 13.17 25.79
CA LEU A 8 15.69 12.66 24.49
C LEU A 8 15.10 11.28 24.18
N GLN A 9 15.19 10.35 25.14
CA GLN A 9 14.64 9.00 24.98
C GLN A 9 13.12 9.00 24.75
N ARG A 10 12.39 9.94 25.38
CA ARG A 10 10.95 10.09 25.14
C ARG A 10 10.68 10.54 23.70
N THR A 11 11.38 11.55 23.23
CA THR A 11 11.25 12.05 21.86
C THR A 11 11.62 10.96 20.83
N GLU A 12 12.67 10.18 21.06
CA GLU A 12 13.04 9.07 20.18
C GLU A 12 11.95 8.00 20.11
N LYS A 13 11.34 7.64 21.25
CA LYS A 13 10.21 6.71 21.30
C LYS A 13 9.00 7.22 20.53
N GLU A 14 8.67 8.50 20.67
CA GLU A 14 7.56 9.13 19.94
C GLU A 14 7.81 9.11 18.42
N ILE A 15 9.03 9.44 17.99
CA ILE A 15 9.42 9.38 16.57
C ILE A 15 9.30 7.95 16.03
N LEU A 16 9.77 6.95 16.78
CA LEU A 16 9.67 5.55 16.38
C LEU A 16 8.21 5.09 16.30
N ALA A 17 7.37 5.48 17.26
CA ALA A 17 5.96 5.15 17.27
C ALA A 17 5.23 5.76 16.05
N GLU A 18 5.49 7.02 15.71
CA GLU A 18 4.85 7.66 14.55
C GLU A 18 5.32 7.06 13.22
N LYS A 19 6.61 6.71 13.10
CA LYS A 19 7.14 5.99 11.94
C LYS A 19 6.45 4.63 11.77
N ALA A 20 6.31 3.87 12.86
CA ALA A 20 5.62 2.58 12.83
C ALA A 20 4.14 2.74 12.46
N ALA A 21 3.44 3.71 13.03
CA ALA A 21 2.05 3.99 12.72
C ALA A 21 1.84 4.41 11.26
N THR A 22 2.70 5.29 10.74
CA THR A 22 2.65 5.72 9.33
C THR A 22 2.89 4.56 8.38
N LEU A 23 3.88 3.70 8.67
CA LEU A 23 4.14 2.51 7.87
C LEU A 23 2.98 1.51 7.91
N GLY A 24 2.40 1.28 9.10
CA GLY A 24 1.22 0.43 9.28
C GLY A 24 0.04 0.91 8.44
N ARG A 25 -0.31 2.21 8.54
CA ARG A 25 -1.39 2.81 7.74
C ARG A 25 -1.15 2.71 6.24
N ALA A 26 0.11 2.82 5.79
CA ALA A 26 0.46 2.64 4.38
C ALA A 26 0.23 1.19 3.91
N GLY A 27 0.59 0.21 4.74
CA GLY A 27 0.32 -1.21 4.50
C GLY A 27 -1.19 -1.51 4.43
N GLU A 28 -1.96 -1.08 5.42
CA GLU A 28 -3.42 -1.26 5.45
C GLU A 28 -4.11 -0.66 4.21
N ARG A 29 -3.64 0.51 3.76
CA ARG A 29 -4.15 1.16 2.54
C ARG A 29 -3.83 0.35 1.29
N LEU A 30 -2.63 -0.22 1.19
CA LEU A 30 -2.25 -1.10 0.08
C LEU A 30 -3.12 -2.35 0.07
N GLU A 31 -3.29 -3.01 1.21
CA GLU A 31 -4.15 -4.19 1.32
C GLU A 31 -5.59 -3.90 0.91
N ALA A 32 -6.16 -2.80 1.37
CA ALA A 32 -7.51 -2.39 0.97
C ALA A 32 -7.62 -2.13 -0.54
N ALA A 33 -6.61 -1.47 -1.14
CA ALA A 33 -6.60 -1.21 -2.57
C ALA A 33 -6.43 -2.50 -3.40
N LEU A 34 -5.62 -3.45 -2.94
CA LEU A 34 -5.46 -4.76 -3.57
C LEU A 34 -6.73 -5.60 -3.49
N ARG A 35 -7.42 -5.61 -2.33
CA ARG A 35 -8.73 -6.27 -2.18
C ARG A 35 -9.75 -5.71 -3.18
N LEU A 36 -9.88 -4.40 -3.25
CA LEU A 36 -10.76 -3.75 -4.23
C LEU A 36 -10.37 -4.10 -5.68
N CYS A 37 -9.07 -4.13 -6.00
CA CYS A 37 -8.59 -4.50 -7.32
C CYS A 37 -8.96 -5.95 -7.69
N ALA A 38 -8.83 -6.87 -6.74
CA ALA A 38 -9.25 -8.27 -6.91
C ALA A 38 -10.76 -8.38 -7.13
N GLU A 39 -11.58 -7.71 -6.30
CA GLU A 39 -13.04 -7.65 -6.46
C GLU A 39 -13.43 -7.13 -7.85
N ARG A 40 -12.82 -6.03 -8.32
CA ARG A 40 -13.09 -5.49 -9.67
C ARG A 40 -12.65 -6.41 -10.80
N ARG A 41 -11.61 -7.22 -10.58
CA ARG A 41 -11.20 -8.24 -11.55
C ARG A 41 -12.23 -9.34 -11.66
N GLU A 42 -12.79 -9.78 -10.54
CA GLU A 42 -13.88 -10.76 -10.52
C GLU A 42 -15.15 -10.20 -11.16
N ASP A 43 -15.53 -8.96 -10.84
CA ASP A 43 -16.65 -8.26 -11.48
C ASP A 43 -16.48 -8.22 -13.00
N LEU A 44 -15.27 -7.88 -13.48
CA LEU A 44 -14.94 -7.88 -14.91
C LEU A 44 -15.07 -9.29 -15.52
N GLY A 45 -14.65 -10.33 -14.80
CA GLY A 45 -14.81 -11.72 -15.24
C GLY A 45 -16.26 -12.16 -15.40
N ARG A 46 -17.17 -11.58 -14.62
CA ARG A 46 -18.62 -11.88 -14.63
C ARG A 46 -19.44 -10.90 -15.48
N ALA A 47 -18.84 -9.80 -15.93
CA ALA A 47 -19.56 -8.74 -16.63
C ALA A 47 -20.08 -9.20 -18.01
N PRO A 48 -21.36 -8.94 -18.34
CA PRO A 48 -21.89 -9.20 -19.68
C PRO A 48 -21.20 -8.28 -20.70
N ALA A 49 -21.23 -8.67 -21.98
CA ALA A 49 -20.54 -7.94 -23.06
C ALA A 49 -20.85 -6.43 -23.08
N LEU A 50 -22.13 -6.06 -22.89
CA LEU A 50 -22.59 -4.67 -22.86
C LEU A 50 -22.04 -3.85 -21.68
N ALA A 51 -21.64 -4.49 -20.59
CA ALA A 51 -21.09 -3.82 -19.39
C ALA A 51 -19.58 -4.01 -19.25
N ARG A 52 -18.94 -4.74 -20.17
CA ARG A 52 -17.55 -5.18 -20.03
C ARG A 52 -16.56 -4.02 -20.05
N GLU A 53 -16.78 -3.03 -20.91
CA GLU A 53 -15.94 -1.83 -20.98
C GLU A 53 -16.00 -1.01 -19.67
N ALA A 54 -17.20 -0.79 -19.14
CA ALA A 54 -17.37 -0.10 -17.86
C ALA A 54 -16.75 -0.86 -16.68
N ALA A 55 -16.83 -2.20 -16.68
CA ALA A 55 -16.16 -3.03 -15.68
C ALA A 55 -14.63 -2.97 -15.81
N LEU A 56 -14.11 -2.95 -17.04
CA LEU A 56 -12.68 -2.81 -17.32
C LEU A 56 -12.15 -1.45 -16.84
N ALA A 57 -12.89 -0.37 -17.07
CA ALA A 57 -12.55 0.95 -16.56
C ALA A 57 -12.47 0.97 -15.02
N ARG A 58 -13.43 0.34 -14.33
CA ARG A 58 -13.40 0.20 -12.86
C ARG A 58 -12.21 -0.62 -12.38
N TYR A 59 -11.87 -1.71 -13.06
CA TYR A 59 -10.67 -2.48 -12.75
C TYR A 59 -9.39 -1.65 -12.93
N ARG A 60 -9.27 -0.91 -14.04
CA ARG A 60 -8.11 -0.04 -14.31
C ARG A 60 -7.93 1.03 -13.24
N ASP A 61 -9.00 1.66 -12.79
CA ASP A 61 -8.93 2.64 -11.70
C ASP A 61 -8.52 1.98 -10.36
N ALA A 62 -9.11 0.83 -10.02
CA ALA A 62 -8.72 0.09 -8.82
C ALA A 62 -7.25 -0.35 -8.86
N ARG A 63 -6.77 -0.82 -10.03
CA ARG A 63 -5.37 -1.17 -10.25
C ARG A 63 -4.45 0.03 -10.06
N ARG A 64 -4.79 1.19 -10.63
CA ARG A 64 -4.02 2.43 -10.45
C ARG A 64 -3.88 2.78 -8.97
N ARG A 65 -4.98 2.75 -8.21
CA ARG A 65 -4.96 3.02 -6.76
C ARG A 65 -4.08 2.03 -5.99
N ALA A 66 -4.11 0.75 -6.36
CA ALA A 66 -3.24 -0.26 -5.74
C ALA A 66 -1.75 0.01 -6.02
N LEU A 67 -1.40 0.40 -7.25
CA LEU A 67 -0.02 0.77 -7.60
C LEU A 67 0.44 2.04 -6.87
N GLU A 68 -0.41 3.06 -6.78
CA GLU A 68 -0.14 4.29 -6.01
C GLU A 68 0.09 4.00 -4.53
N ALA A 69 -0.75 3.15 -3.93
CA ALA A 69 -0.60 2.73 -2.53
C ALA A 69 0.69 1.92 -2.32
N ARG A 70 1.05 1.06 -3.27
CA ARG A 70 2.29 0.27 -3.22
C ARG A 70 3.53 1.17 -3.30
N HIS A 71 3.52 2.14 -4.21
CA HIS A 71 4.59 3.12 -4.32
C HIS A 71 4.73 3.95 -3.04
N THR A 72 3.61 4.35 -2.44
CA THR A 72 3.60 5.05 -1.14
C THR A 72 4.26 4.21 -0.05
N LEU A 73 3.93 2.91 0.05
CA LEU A 73 4.55 2.00 1.02
C LEU A 73 6.07 1.90 0.81
N ILE A 74 6.51 1.79 -0.43
CA ILE A 74 7.94 1.76 -0.79
C ILE A 74 8.66 3.02 -0.30
N ILE A 75 8.13 4.21 -0.61
CA ILE A 75 8.71 5.48 -0.17
C ILE A 75 8.83 5.54 1.37
N GLN A 76 7.78 5.13 2.09
CA GLN A 76 7.81 5.14 3.56
C GLN A 76 8.85 4.16 4.12
N ARG A 77 9.04 3.01 3.48
CA ARG A 77 10.10 2.05 3.83
C ARG A 77 11.49 2.61 3.59
N GLU A 78 11.73 3.25 2.45
CA GLU A 78 13.01 3.87 2.13
C GLU A 78 13.37 4.99 3.11
N ALA A 79 12.38 5.80 3.53
CA ALA A 79 12.56 6.88 4.50
C ALA A 79 13.04 6.39 5.89
N ILE A 80 12.83 5.11 6.22
CA ILE A 80 13.32 4.48 7.45
C ILE A 80 14.49 3.51 7.21
N GLY A 81 15.06 3.50 6.00
CA GLY A 81 16.26 2.73 5.66
C GLY A 81 15.99 1.33 5.06
N LEU A 82 14.73 0.94 4.85
CA LEU A 82 14.36 -0.37 4.30
C LEU A 82 14.30 -0.35 2.76
N ARG A 83 15.45 -0.19 2.10
CA ARG A 83 15.58 -0.01 0.64
C ARG A 83 15.49 -1.29 -0.20
N ASN A 84 15.42 -2.47 0.42
CA ASN A 84 15.20 -3.72 -0.30
C ASN A 84 13.70 -4.01 -0.40
N HIS A 85 13.19 -4.03 -1.64
CA HIS A 85 11.77 -4.17 -1.92
C HIS A 85 11.33 -5.61 -2.22
N ARG A 86 12.25 -6.58 -2.24
CA ARG A 86 11.94 -7.99 -2.56
C ARG A 86 10.79 -8.55 -1.73
N LEU A 87 10.74 -8.23 -0.44
CA LEU A 87 9.65 -8.67 0.45
C LEU A 87 8.31 -8.01 0.11
N VAL A 88 8.32 -6.73 -0.29
CA VAL A 88 7.12 -6.02 -0.74
C VAL A 88 6.61 -6.66 -2.04
N ASP A 89 7.50 -6.99 -2.96
CA ASP A 89 7.14 -7.63 -4.24
C ASP A 89 6.53 -9.01 -4.05
N GLN A 90 7.06 -9.77 -3.09
CA GLN A 90 6.56 -11.11 -2.74
C GLN A 90 5.22 -11.06 -2.02
N GLN A 91 5.07 -10.14 -1.07
CA GLN A 91 3.86 -10.04 -0.23
C GLN A 91 2.71 -9.31 -0.94
N PHE A 92 3.05 -8.33 -1.78
CA PHE A 92 2.11 -7.46 -2.48
C PHE A 92 2.43 -7.40 -3.97
N PRO A 93 2.22 -8.51 -4.71
CA PRO A 93 2.48 -8.54 -6.14
C PRO A 93 1.61 -7.53 -6.89
N GLU A 94 2.17 -6.92 -7.94
CA GLU A 94 1.42 -5.97 -8.76
C GLU A 94 0.24 -6.66 -9.45
N PRO A 95 -0.96 -6.05 -9.43
CA PRO A 95 -2.09 -6.58 -10.19
C PRO A 95 -1.78 -6.58 -11.70
N PRO A 96 -2.25 -7.58 -12.46
CA PRO A 96 -1.94 -7.71 -13.87
C PRO A 96 -2.53 -6.55 -14.69
N ALA A 97 -1.78 -6.05 -15.68
CA ALA A 97 -2.35 -5.15 -16.67
C ALA A 97 -3.28 -5.95 -17.60
N LEU A 98 -4.50 -5.47 -17.83
CA LEU A 98 -5.45 -6.09 -18.75
C LEU A 98 -5.65 -5.22 -19.99
N PRO A 99 -5.69 -5.82 -21.19
CA PRO A 99 -5.91 -5.11 -22.46
C PRO A 99 -7.30 -4.48 -22.53
#